data_AF-A0A852C5N7-F1
#
_entry.id   AF-A0A852C5N7-F1
#
_cell.length_a   1.000
_cell.length_b   1.000
_cell.length_c   1.000
_cell.angle_alpha   90.00
_cell.angle_beta   90.00
_cell.angle_gamma   90.00
#
_symmetry.space_group_name_H-M   'P 1'
#
loop_
_entity.id
_entity.type
_entity.pdbx_description
1 polymer ?
#
loop_
_entity_poly.entity_id
_entity_poly.type
_entity_poly.pdbx_seq_one_letter_code
_entity_poly.pdbx_strand_id
1 'polypeptide(L)'
;ACSCHPLGSAALSLGPRTFCDPSTGDCPCKPGVAGPRCDHCLPGYWGFGADGCRPCDCARACHPHTGDCRGASSDLTWHNAAPPLQAVLNESEPAWGWEEEQGFSALRHSGKCECKEQVLGNPKVFCGMKYTYVIKAKILSAHDKGSHAEVNVKIKKVLKSTKLKILRGKRTLYPESWTNRGCTCPILNPGLEYLVAGHEDVRTNRLVVTMKSFVHQWKSDLGRRVLEILKRDCN
;
A
#
# COMPACT_ATOMS: atom_id res chain seq x y z
N ALA A 1 -1.20 28.54 9.48
CA ALA A 1 -0.24 28.47 10.60
C ALA A 1 0.21 27.02 10.77
N CYS A 2 1.49 26.80 11.06
CA CYS A 2 2.08 25.48 11.27
C CYS A 2 1.57 24.86 12.57
N SER A 3 1.02 23.65 12.56
CA SER A 3 0.52 23.01 13.78
C SER A 3 0.81 21.51 13.82
N CYS A 4 2.07 21.16 13.57
CA CYS A 4 2.55 19.77 13.56
C CYS A 4 2.41 19.08 14.92
N HIS A 5 2.02 17.80 14.90
CA HIS A 5 1.92 16.99 16.11
C HIS A 5 3.32 16.55 16.54
N PRO A 6 3.78 16.91 17.76
CA PRO A 6 5.18 16.72 18.15
C PRO A 6 5.63 15.25 18.16
N LEU A 7 4.72 14.32 18.51
CA LEU A 7 5.04 12.89 18.50
C LEU A 7 5.04 12.28 17.10
N GLY A 8 4.14 12.73 16.22
CA GLY A 8 3.95 12.13 14.90
C GLY A 8 4.75 12.80 13.82
N SER A 9 5.30 14.00 14.06
CA SER A 9 6.15 14.71 13.13
C SER A 9 7.63 14.32 13.29
N ALA A 10 8.32 14.12 12.18
CA ALA A 10 9.73 13.80 12.14
C ALA A 10 10.56 15.04 12.52
N ALA A 11 11.59 14.85 13.33
CA ALA A 11 12.60 15.85 13.56
C ALA A 11 13.54 15.88 12.35
N LEU A 12 13.59 17.00 11.64
CA LEU A 12 14.60 17.20 10.59
C LEU A 12 15.87 17.74 11.26
N SER A 13 17.04 17.25 10.86
CA SER A 13 18.36 17.53 11.48
C SER A 13 18.86 18.98 11.33
N LEU A 14 17.98 19.94 11.06
CA LEU A 14 18.31 21.36 10.82
C LEU A 14 17.77 22.31 11.92
N GLY A 15 17.34 21.80 13.08
CA GLY A 15 17.05 22.62 14.27
C GLY A 15 15.84 22.18 15.09
N PRO A 16 15.60 22.81 16.26
CA PRO A 16 14.66 22.33 17.28
C PRO A 16 13.17 22.59 16.97
N ARG A 17 12.80 22.84 15.72
CA ARG A 17 11.41 23.13 15.32
C ARG A 17 11.02 22.31 14.10
N THR A 18 9.92 21.57 14.25
CA THR A 18 9.22 20.89 13.14
C THR A 18 8.87 21.92 12.07
N PHE A 19 9.57 21.86 10.95
CA PHE A 19 9.30 22.70 9.78
C PHE A 19 8.12 22.10 9.02
N CYS A 20 7.01 22.83 8.89
CA CYS A 20 5.98 22.50 7.90
C CYS A 20 6.25 23.24 6.59
N ASP A 21 5.66 22.74 5.51
CA ASP A 21 5.69 23.41 4.22
C ASP A 21 5.04 24.81 4.34
N PRO A 22 5.74 25.90 3.99
CA PRO A 22 5.20 27.26 4.11
C PRO A 22 4.05 27.56 3.13
N SER A 23 3.92 26.77 2.06
CA SER A 23 2.88 26.91 1.04
C SER A 23 1.64 26.05 1.33
N THR A 24 1.82 24.83 1.85
CA THR A 24 0.69 23.91 2.12
C THR A 24 0.33 23.80 3.60
N GLY A 25 1.26 24.11 4.50
CA GLY A 25 1.10 23.91 5.94
C GLY A 25 1.31 22.45 6.39
N ASP A 26 1.69 21.55 5.48
CA ASP A 26 1.86 20.12 5.77
C ASP A 26 3.11 19.86 6.61
N CYS A 27 2.99 18.92 7.54
CA CYS A 27 4.07 18.53 8.44
C CYS A 27 4.80 17.27 7.97
N PRO A 28 6.12 17.16 8.17
CA PRO A 28 6.85 15.93 7.89
C PRO A 28 6.48 14.88 8.94
N CYS A 29 5.80 13.80 8.55
CA CYS A 29 5.36 12.76 9.49
C CYS A 29 6.36 11.61 9.63
N LYS A 30 6.45 11.01 10.81
CA LYS A 30 7.18 9.76 11.12
C LYS A 30 6.59 8.57 10.35
N PRO A 31 7.31 7.44 10.25
CA PRO A 31 6.83 6.26 9.53
C PRO A 31 5.45 5.79 10.02
N GLY A 32 4.58 5.39 9.10
CA GLY A 32 3.23 4.91 9.45
C GLY A 32 2.25 5.98 9.94
N VAL A 33 2.68 7.24 10.11
CA VAL A 33 1.84 8.37 10.55
C VAL A 33 1.30 9.16 9.34
N ALA A 34 0.09 9.67 9.47
CA ALA A 34 -0.71 10.32 8.45
C ALA A 34 -1.37 11.61 8.96
N GLY A 35 -1.95 12.35 8.01
CA GLY A 35 -2.67 13.60 8.26
C GLY A 35 -1.81 14.85 8.05
N PRO A 36 -2.43 16.00 7.76
CA PRO A 36 -1.72 17.26 7.51
C PRO A 36 -0.90 17.72 8.71
N ARG A 37 -1.28 17.28 9.91
CA ARG A 37 -0.63 17.56 11.18
C ARG A 37 0.15 16.36 11.75
N CYS A 38 0.18 15.21 11.08
CA CYS A 38 0.80 13.98 11.58
C CYS A 38 0.17 13.46 12.89
N ASP A 39 -1.15 13.40 12.98
CA ASP A 39 -1.91 13.16 14.21
C ASP A 39 -2.56 11.76 14.30
N HIS A 40 -2.47 10.93 13.26
CA HIS A 40 -3.05 9.59 13.27
C HIS A 40 -2.23 8.59 12.44
N CYS A 41 -2.48 7.29 12.61
CA CYS A 41 -1.82 6.26 11.80
C CYS A 41 -2.43 6.13 10.40
N LEU A 42 -1.60 5.74 9.45
CA LEU A 42 -2.04 5.32 8.12
C LEU A 42 -3.02 4.13 8.22
N PRO A 43 -3.96 4.00 7.26
CA PRO A 43 -4.76 2.79 7.17
C PRO A 43 -3.86 1.56 7.03
N GLY A 44 -4.06 0.56 7.88
CA GLY A 44 -3.18 -0.60 7.95
C GLY A 44 -1.95 -0.44 8.85
N TYR A 45 -1.90 0.63 9.66
CA TYR A 45 -0.92 0.86 10.72
C TYR A 45 -1.62 1.15 12.05
N TRP A 46 -0.93 0.93 13.16
CA TRP A 46 -1.42 1.12 14.53
C TRP A 46 -0.32 1.56 15.50
N GLY A 47 -0.73 1.94 16.72
CA GLY A 47 0.21 2.19 17.80
C GLY A 47 0.97 3.51 17.64
N PHE A 48 0.24 4.60 17.43
CA PHE A 48 0.79 5.95 17.33
C PHE A 48 1.66 6.28 18.55
N GLY A 49 2.95 6.56 18.31
CA GLY A 49 3.91 6.81 19.38
C GLY A 49 5.17 7.56 18.92
N ALA A 50 6.19 7.56 19.77
CA ALA A 50 7.45 8.25 19.53
C ALA A 50 8.19 7.75 18.27
N ASP A 51 8.01 6.49 17.89
CA ASP A 51 8.63 5.90 16.69
C ASP A 51 7.72 5.98 15.45
N GLY A 52 6.56 6.64 15.54
CA GLY A 52 5.54 6.66 14.50
C GLY A 52 4.46 5.59 14.72
N CYS A 53 4.04 4.89 13.66
CA CYS A 53 3.07 3.79 13.73
C CYS A 53 3.64 2.50 13.13
N ARG A 54 3.20 1.37 13.67
CA ARG A 54 3.61 0.02 13.27
C ARG A 54 2.62 -0.56 12.26
N PRO A 55 3.06 -1.33 11.26
CA PRO A 55 2.15 -1.99 10.33
C PRO A 55 1.26 -3.01 11.06
N CYS A 56 0.02 -3.19 10.58
CA CYS A 56 -0.88 -4.23 11.06
C CYS A 56 -0.45 -5.61 10.55
N ASP A 57 -0.32 -6.59 11.45
CA ASP A 57 -0.12 -8.00 11.10
C ASP A 57 -1.45 -8.76 10.82
N CYS A 58 -2.47 -8.03 10.38
CA CYS A 58 -3.81 -8.57 10.17
C CYS A 58 -4.11 -8.88 8.69
N ALA A 59 -4.95 -9.90 8.46
CA ALA A 59 -5.37 -10.26 7.10
C ALA A 59 -6.23 -9.19 6.40
N ARG A 60 -6.91 -8.32 7.16
CA ARG A 60 -7.83 -7.28 6.64
C ARG A 60 -7.46 -5.89 7.14
N ALA A 61 -7.79 -5.58 8.39
CA ALA A 61 -7.53 -4.29 9.02
C ALA A 61 -7.37 -4.48 10.53
N CYS A 62 -6.53 -3.68 11.16
CA CYS A 62 -6.38 -3.64 12.60
C CYS A 62 -6.93 -2.35 13.19
N HIS A 63 -7.19 -2.38 14.50
CA HIS A 63 -7.64 -1.23 15.25
C HIS A 63 -6.50 -0.20 15.36
N PRO A 64 -6.73 1.09 15.06
CA PRO A 64 -5.66 2.09 14.94
C PRO A 64 -4.83 2.32 16.21
N HIS A 65 -5.39 2.08 17.39
CA HIS A 65 -4.70 2.31 18.66
C HIS A 65 -4.15 1.04 19.28
N THR A 66 -4.89 -0.07 19.18
CA THR A 66 -4.55 -1.32 19.89
C THR A 66 -3.89 -2.36 18.98
N GLY A 67 -4.00 -2.22 17.65
CA GLY A 67 -3.51 -3.23 16.73
C GLY A 67 -4.43 -4.45 16.61
N ASP A 68 -5.60 -4.46 17.26
CA ASP A 68 -6.50 -5.60 17.25
C ASP A 68 -7.10 -5.84 15.86
N CYS A 69 -6.99 -7.06 15.35
CA CYS A 69 -7.60 -7.39 14.08
C CYS A 69 -9.14 -7.31 14.18
N ARG A 70 -9.76 -6.39 13.44
CA ARG A 70 -11.24 -6.37 13.30
C ARG A 70 -11.67 -7.60 12.49
N GLY A 71 -12.00 -8.66 13.22
CA GLY A 71 -12.33 -9.97 12.68
C GLY A 71 -12.32 -11.14 13.68
N ALA A 72 -11.91 -10.94 14.93
CA ALA A 72 -12.13 -11.93 15.99
C ALA A 72 -13.54 -11.72 16.59
N SER A 73 -14.58 -12.11 15.87
CA SER A 73 -15.81 -12.51 16.58
C SER A 73 -15.48 -13.83 17.23
N SER A 74 -15.58 -13.86 18.56
CA SER A 74 -15.83 -15.07 19.34
C SER A 74 -16.81 -15.98 18.59
N ASP A 75 -16.32 -17.17 18.24
CA ASP A 75 -17.05 -18.46 18.13
C ASP A 75 -16.40 -19.36 17.08
N LEU A 76 -15.29 -19.96 17.45
CA LEU A 76 -14.98 -21.33 17.07
C LEU A 76 -14.30 -22.00 18.26
N THR A 77 -15.12 -22.62 19.10
CA THR A 77 -14.73 -23.67 20.03
C THR A 77 -14.10 -24.82 19.23
N TRP A 78 -12.78 -24.85 19.17
CA TRP A 78 -12.07 -26.11 18.94
C TRP A 78 -11.46 -26.54 20.27
N HIS A 79 -12.22 -27.33 21.02
CA HIS A 79 -11.67 -28.09 22.12
C HIS A 79 -10.55 -28.97 21.57
N ASN A 80 -9.34 -28.77 22.07
CA ASN A 80 -8.57 -29.80 22.79
C ASN A 80 -7.31 -29.14 23.36
N ALA A 81 -7.20 -29.23 24.68
CA ALA A 81 -6.15 -28.63 25.49
C ALA A 81 -4.76 -29.25 25.22
N ALA A 82 -3.74 -28.39 25.22
CA ALA A 82 -2.35 -28.73 25.50
C ALA A 82 -1.74 -27.61 26.39
N PRO A 83 -0.76 -27.91 27.25
CA PRO A 83 -0.53 -27.22 28.53
C PRO A 83 0.25 -25.89 28.42
N PRO A 84 0.38 -25.11 29.51
CA PRO A 84 0.92 -23.76 29.47
C PRO A 84 2.43 -23.79 29.23
N LEU A 85 2.87 -23.34 28.06
CA LEU A 85 4.27 -22.94 27.87
C LEU A 85 4.44 -21.53 28.41
N GLN A 86 5.16 -21.47 29.52
CA GLN A 86 5.71 -20.27 30.13
C GLN A 86 6.29 -19.36 29.04
N ALA A 87 5.88 -18.09 29.07
CA ALA A 87 6.54 -17.01 28.36
C ALA A 87 7.96 -16.88 28.90
N VAL A 88 8.90 -17.63 28.31
CA VAL A 88 10.31 -17.29 28.35
C VAL A 88 10.48 -16.15 27.36
N LEU A 89 10.42 -14.93 27.88
CA LEU A 89 10.98 -13.75 27.26
C LEU A 89 12.47 -14.01 27.06
N ASN A 90 12.84 -14.58 25.91
CA ASN A 90 14.21 -14.44 25.42
C ASN A 90 14.25 -13.18 24.58
N GLU A 91 14.69 -12.12 25.25
CA GLU A 91 15.20 -10.92 24.62
C GLU A 91 16.35 -11.29 23.68
N SER A 92 16.01 -11.30 22.40
CA SER A 92 16.93 -10.95 21.34
C SER A 92 16.10 -10.27 20.27
N GLU A 93 15.67 -9.04 20.60
CA GLU A 93 15.30 -8.08 19.58
C GLU A 93 16.45 -8.02 18.56
N PRO A 94 16.21 -8.18 17.25
CA PRO A 94 16.99 -7.38 16.34
C PRO A 94 16.55 -5.95 16.66
N ALA A 95 17.39 -5.23 17.42
CA ALA A 95 17.31 -3.78 17.50
C ALA A 95 17.21 -3.30 16.05
N TRP A 96 16.03 -2.79 15.67
CA TRP A 96 15.82 -2.24 14.34
C TRP A 96 16.69 -0.99 14.25
N GLY A 97 17.93 -1.19 13.81
CA GLY A 97 18.82 -0.11 13.42
C GLY A 97 18.24 0.53 12.18
N TRP A 98 17.55 1.65 12.38
CA TRP A 98 17.04 2.46 11.29
C TRP A 98 18.20 3.27 10.72
N GLU A 99 18.73 2.85 9.57
CA GLU A 99 19.51 3.73 8.71
C GLU A 99 18.58 4.80 8.12
N GLU A 100 19.02 6.06 8.12
CA GLU A 100 18.24 7.28 7.81
C GLU A 100 17.63 7.35 6.39
N GLU A 101 17.77 6.31 5.56
CA GLU A 101 17.35 6.28 4.16
C GLU A 101 15.96 5.65 3.90
N GLN A 102 15.16 5.36 4.92
CA GLN A 102 13.87 4.69 4.74
C GLN A 102 12.71 5.66 4.43
N GLY A 103 12.59 6.00 3.15
CA GLY A 103 11.36 5.88 2.35
C GLY A 103 10.12 6.69 2.74
N PHE A 104 9.83 7.72 1.95
CA PHE A 104 8.65 8.57 2.03
C PHE A 104 7.44 7.88 1.38
N SER A 105 6.39 7.55 2.15
CA SER A 105 5.11 7.13 1.59
C SER A 105 4.32 8.33 1.04
N ALA A 106 3.57 8.12 -0.05
CA ALA A 106 2.78 9.11 -0.81
C ALA A 106 1.72 9.92 -0.01
N LEU A 107 1.55 9.65 1.29
CA LEU A 107 0.73 10.48 2.17
C LEU A 107 1.48 11.68 2.78
N ARG A 108 2.77 11.87 2.44
CA ARG A 108 3.58 13.00 2.91
C ARG A 108 3.40 14.30 2.10
N HIS A 109 2.53 14.35 1.11
CA HIS A 109 2.20 15.57 0.36
C HIS A 109 0.72 15.59 -0.04
N SER A 110 -0.16 15.82 0.93
CA SER A 110 -1.60 16.01 0.69
C SER A 110 -1.91 17.18 -0.26
N GLY A 111 -0.96 18.11 -0.45
CA GLY A 111 -1.16 19.30 -1.29
C GLY A 111 -0.75 19.21 -2.78
N LYS A 112 -0.13 18.14 -3.28
CA LYS A 112 0.37 18.11 -4.69
C LYS A 112 0.09 16.85 -5.51
N CYS A 113 -0.41 15.78 -4.91
CA CYS A 113 -0.55 14.50 -5.60
C CYS A 113 -1.99 14.18 -5.94
N GLU A 114 -2.48 14.77 -7.03
CA GLU A 114 -3.77 14.42 -7.61
C GLU A 114 -3.61 13.22 -8.56
N CYS A 115 -3.62 12.00 -8.01
CA CYS A 115 -3.65 10.80 -8.84
C CYS A 115 -5.02 10.69 -9.53
N LYS A 116 -5.07 10.91 -10.85
CA LYS A 116 -6.29 10.66 -11.62
C LYS A 116 -6.52 9.17 -11.77
N GLU A 117 -7.51 8.64 -11.05
CA GLU A 117 -7.92 7.25 -11.17
C GLU A 117 -8.59 6.97 -12.52
N GLN A 118 -8.27 5.83 -13.12
CA GLN A 118 -8.97 5.36 -14.32
C GLN A 118 -10.34 4.83 -13.92
N VAL A 119 -11.43 5.43 -14.42
CA VAL A 119 -12.79 4.94 -14.14
C VAL A 119 -13.17 3.77 -15.03
N LEU A 120 -13.95 2.82 -14.50
CA LEU A 120 -14.54 1.76 -15.32
C LEU A 120 -15.68 2.36 -16.13
N GLY A 121 -15.33 2.93 -17.29
CA GLY A 121 -16.28 3.49 -18.23
C GLY A 121 -16.85 2.45 -19.19
N ASN A 122 -17.01 2.85 -20.46
CA ASN A 122 -17.50 1.97 -21.52
C ASN A 122 -16.55 0.78 -21.74
N PRO A 123 -17.08 -0.47 -21.84
CA PRO A 123 -16.29 -1.67 -22.17
C PRO A 123 -15.33 -1.48 -23.35
N LYS A 124 -15.76 -0.79 -24.41
CA LYS A 124 -14.93 -0.51 -25.59
C LYS A 124 -13.69 0.32 -25.26
N VAL A 125 -13.82 1.30 -24.37
CA VAL A 125 -12.70 2.14 -23.90
C VAL A 125 -11.75 1.29 -23.06
N PHE A 126 -12.27 0.45 -22.16
CA PHE A 126 -11.46 -0.45 -21.35
C PHE A 126 -10.65 -1.44 -22.22
N CYS A 127 -11.28 -2.04 -23.23
CA CYS A 127 -10.61 -2.94 -24.18
C CYS A 127 -9.59 -2.18 -25.05
N GLY A 128 -9.90 -0.94 -25.45
CA GLY A 128 -9.02 -0.07 -26.22
C GLY A 128 -7.69 0.26 -25.53
N MET A 129 -7.64 0.19 -24.19
CA MET A 129 -6.40 0.36 -23.41
C MET A 129 -5.38 -0.79 -23.60
N LYS A 130 -5.82 -1.91 -24.18
CA LYS A 130 -4.98 -3.09 -24.50
C LYS A 130 -4.12 -3.56 -23.32
N TYR A 131 -4.70 -3.61 -22.11
CA TYR A 131 -4.02 -4.15 -20.94
C TYR A 131 -3.53 -5.58 -21.21
N THR A 132 -2.25 -5.83 -20.91
CA THR A 132 -1.61 -7.14 -21.15
C THR A 132 -1.80 -8.08 -19.96
N TYR A 133 -2.05 -7.53 -18.77
CA TYR A 133 -2.43 -8.31 -17.60
C TYR A 133 -3.58 -7.67 -16.83
N VAL A 134 -4.40 -8.51 -16.19
CA VAL A 134 -5.44 -8.11 -15.24
C VAL A 134 -5.44 -9.10 -14.09
N ILE A 135 -5.22 -8.63 -12.86
CA ILE A 135 -5.02 -9.47 -11.67
C ILE A 135 -5.76 -8.93 -10.45
N LYS A 136 -6.15 -9.84 -9.55
CA LYS A 136 -6.47 -9.55 -8.15
C LYS A 136 -5.21 -9.74 -7.31
N ALA A 137 -4.74 -8.69 -6.66
CA ALA A 137 -3.55 -8.74 -5.82
C ALA A 137 -3.83 -8.13 -4.44
N LYS A 138 -3.28 -8.73 -3.38
CA LYS A 138 -3.19 -8.11 -2.05
C LYS A 138 -1.84 -7.41 -1.93
N ILE A 139 -1.84 -6.13 -1.58
CA ILE A 139 -0.60 -5.39 -1.34
C ILE A 139 -0.03 -5.84 0.00
N LEU A 140 1.21 -6.32 -0.03
CA LEU A 140 1.94 -6.75 1.17
C LEU A 140 2.74 -5.59 1.74
N SER A 141 3.51 -4.92 0.88
CA SER A 141 4.35 -3.78 1.26
C SER A 141 4.63 -2.90 0.04
N ALA A 142 4.93 -1.63 0.27
CA ALA A 142 5.39 -0.70 -0.74
C ALA A 142 6.69 -0.07 -0.25
N HIS A 143 7.75 -0.16 -1.03
CA HIS A 143 9.07 0.35 -0.70
C HIS A 143 9.51 1.36 -1.75
N ASP A 144 10.08 2.47 -1.29
CA ASP A 144 10.82 3.39 -2.15
C ASP A 144 12.30 3.00 -2.10
N LYS A 145 12.89 2.69 -3.25
CA LYS A 145 14.32 2.36 -3.40
C LYS A 145 15.15 3.58 -3.80
N GLY A 146 14.58 4.79 -3.74
CA GLY A 146 15.23 6.04 -4.09
C GLY A 146 15.36 6.28 -5.60
N SER A 147 15.63 5.24 -6.40
CA SER A 147 15.65 5.29 -7.87
C SER A 147 14.35 4.78 -8.52
N HIS A 148 13.56 3.99 -7.79
CA HIS A 148 12.29 3.44 -8.23
C HIS A 148 11.46 2.97 -7.03
N ALA A 149 10.15 2.83 -7.22
CA ALA A 149 9.27 2.22 -6.23
C ALA A 149 9.06 0.72 -6.53
N GLU A 150 9.02 -0.08 -5.48
CA GLU A 150 8.72 -1.52 -5.56
C GLU A 150 7.55 -1.86 -4.64
N VAL A 151 6.48 -2.41 -5.22
CA VAL A 151 5.29 -2.81 -4.47
C VAL A 151 5.19 -4.34 -4.46
N ASN A 152 5.43 -4.94 -3.30
CA ASN A 152 5.32 -6.38 -3.13
C ASN A 152 3.86 -6.77 -2.94
N VAL A 153 3.40 -7.74 -3.72
CA VAL A 153 2.01 -8.17 -3.75
C VAL A 153 1.88 -9.69 -3.70
N LYS A 154 0.74 -10.16 -3.20
CA LYS A 154 0.30 -11.55 -3.32
C LYS A 154 -0.82 -11.63 -4.35
N ILE A 155 -0.51 -12.17 -5.53
CA ILE A 155 -1.48 -12.42 -6.60
C ILE A 155 -2.42 -13.54 -6.15
N LYS A 156 -3.69 -13.20 -5.94
CA LYS A 156 -4.76 -14.12 -5.53
C LYS A 156 -5.51 -14.70 -6.72
N LYS A 157 -5.70 -13.91 -7.79
CA LYS A 157 -6.41 -14.34 -9.00
C LYS A 157 -5.81 -13.66 -10.22
N VAL A 158 -5.71 -14.40 -11.33
CA VAL A 158 -5.33 -13.87 -12.64
C VAL A 158 -6.58 -13.90 -13.51
N LEU A 159 -6.98 -12.74 -14.04
CA LEU A 159 -8.15 -12.59 -14.91
C LEU A 159 -7.73 -12.57 -16.38
N LYS A 160 -6.58 -11.97 -16.68
CA LYS A 160 -5.95 -11.95 -18.01
C LYS A 160 -4.43 -11.93 -17.85
N SER A 161 -3.73 -12.65 -18.71
CA SER A 161 -2.28 -12.61 -18.89
C SER A 161 -2.00 -12.88 -20.37
N THR A 162 -1.15 -12.09 -21.01
CA THR A 162 -0.91 -12.21 -22.45
C THR A 162 0.50 -12.71 -22.76
N LYS A 163 1.55 -11.95 -22.41
CA LYS A 163 2.91 -12.27 -22.83
C LYS A 163 3.68 -13.01 -21.74
N LEU A 164 3.55 -12.54 -20.49
CA LEU A 164 4.15 -13.17 -19.33
C LEU A 164 3.17 -14.17 -18.70
N LYS A 165 3.67 -15.36 -18.35
CA LYS A 165 2.90 -16.37 -17.61
C LYS A 165 2.82 -15.96 -16.14
N ILE A 166 1.82 -15.14 -15.80
CA ILE A 166 1.57 -14.71 -14.43
C ILE A 166 0.90 -15.84 -13.65
N LEU A 167 1.54 -16.26 -12.55
CA LEU A 167 1.01 -17.27 -11.63
C LEU A 167 0.52 -16.64 -10.32
N ARG A 168 -0.29 -17.40 -9.58
CA ARG A 168 -0.66 -17.04 -8.21
C ARG A 168 0.59 -17.16 -7.32
N GLY A 169 0.75 -16.23 -6.39
CA GLY A 169 1.94 -16.20 -5.52
C GLY A 169 2.41 -14.80 -5.20
N LYS A 170 3.63 -14.70 -4.65
CA LYS A 170 4.28 -13.41 -4.40
C LYS A 170 4.88 -12.86 -5.70
N ARG A 171 4.68 -11.58 -5.96
CA ARG A 171 5.24 -10.87 -7.11
C ARG A 171 5.48 -9.41 -6.75
N THR A 172 6.28 -8.71 -7.54
CA THR A 172 6.55 -7.28 -7.40
C THR A 172 5.91 -6.53 -8.55
N LEU A 173 5.17 -5.48 -8.21
CA LEU A 173 4.67 -4.47 -9.14
C LEU A 173 5.64 -3.29 -9.14
N TYR A 174 5.83 -2.69 -10.30
CA TYR A 174 6.76 -1.58 -10.52
C TYR A 174 5.97 -0.35 -10.98
N PRO A 175 5.56 0.52 -10.05
CA PRO A 175 4.99 1.80 -10.39
C PRO A 175 6.00 2.67 -11.15
N GLU A 176 5.60 3.19 -12.31
CA GLU A 176 6.38 4.17 -13.06
C GLU A 176 6.10 5.55 -12.45
N SER A 177 6.97 6.01 -11.56
CA SER A 177 6.86 7.34 -10.93
C SER A 177 8.23 7.90 -10.56
N TRP A 178 8.41 9.17 -10.91
CA TRP A 178 9.64 9.96 -10.85
C TRP A 178 10.22 10.09 -9.44
N THR A 179 11.53 9.84 -9.31
CA THR A 179 12.29 10.06 -8.08
C THR A 179 12.86 11.48 -8.03
N ASN A 180 12.90 12.04 -6.82
CA ASN A 180 13.31 13.39 -6.39
C ASN A 180 12.19 14.40 -6.05
N ARG A 181 10.90 14.18 -6.37
CA ARG A 181 9.81 15.13 -6.03
C ARG A 181 8.44 14.51 -5.67
N GLY A 182 8.44 13.32 -5.06
CA GLY A 182 7.32 12.84 -4.22
C GLY A 182 5.96 12.72 -4.89
N CYS A 183 5.71 11.56 -5.52
CA CYS A 183 4.50 10.72 -5.35
C CYS A 183 4.47 9.55 -6.33
N THR A 184 3.97 8.41 -5.87
CA THR A 184 3.77 7.21 -6.69
C THR A 184 2.29 7.05 -7.02
N CYS A 185 1.91 7.21 -8.29
CA CYS A 185 0.53 7.03 -8.75
C CYS A 185 0.42 5.78 -9.63
N PRO A 186 -0.63 4.94 -9.47
CA PRO A 186 -1.71 5.02 -8.50
C PRO A 186 -1.29 4.56 -7.08
N ILE A 187 -1.98 5.06 -6.06
CA ILE A 187 -1.66 4.78 -4.65
C ILE A 187 -2.08 3.34 -4.31
N LEU A 188 -1.10 2.52 -3.92
CA LEU A 188 -1.27 1.13 -3.54
C LEU A 188 -0.99 0.96 -2.05
N ASN A 189 -2.04 1.04 -1.23
CA ASN A 189 -1.88 0.93 0.22
C ASN A 189 -1.68 -0.53 0.66
N PRO A 190 -0.68 -0.82 1.52
CA PRO A 190 -0.49 -2.15 2.12
C PRO A 190 -1.73 -2.66 2.85
N GLY A 191 -1.91 -3.99 2.89
CA GLY A 191 -3.02 -4.66 3.57
C GLY A 191 -4.31 -4.75 2.75
N LEU A 192 -4.50 -3.88 1.75
CA LEU A 192 -5.67 -3.87 0.90
C LEU A 192 -5.55 -4.79 -0.32
N GLU A 193 -6.71 -5.20 -0.84
CA GLU A 193 -6.82 -5.95 -2.09
C GLU A 193 -7.22 -5.01 -3.23
N TYR A 194 -6.57 -5.15 -4.38
CA TYR A 194 -6.83 -4.36 -5.57
C TYR A 194 -7.06 -5.25 -6.79
N LEU A 195 -7.90 -4.75 -7.69
CA LEU A 195 -7.95 -5.15 -9.09
C LEU A 195 -6.97 -4.24 -9.84
N VAL A 196 -5.96 -4.84 -10.47
CA VAL A 196 -4.89 -4.14 -11.19
C VAL A 196 -4.90 -4.62 -12.63
N ALA A 197 -5.09 -3.71 -13.57
CA ALA A 197 -4.86 -3.92 -15.00
C ALA A 197 -3.75 -3.00 -15.47
N GLY A 198 -2.75 -3.55 -16.15
CA GLY A 198 -1.58 -2.80 -16.58
C GLY A 198 -0.86 -3.44 -17.75
N HIS A 199 0.40 -3.06 -17.91
CA HIS A 199 1.25 -3.49 -19.01
C HIS A 199 2.50 -4.21 -18.49
N GLU A 200 2.85 -5.28 -19.19
CA GLU A 200 4.04 -6.09 -18.93
C GLU A 200 5.22 -5.49 -19.68
N ASP A 201 6.32 -5.21 -18.99
CA ASP A 201 7.61 -5.03 -19.64
C ASP A 201 8.24 -6.41 -19.85
N VAL A 202 8.10 -6.91 -21.07
CA VAL A 202 8.59 -8.24 -21.48
C VAL A 202 10.11 -8.34 -21.37
N ARG A 203 10.83 -7.22 -21.60
CA ARG A 203 12.30 -7.21 -21.62
C ARG A 203 12.87 -7.41 -20.21
N THR A 204 12.22 -6.82 -19.21
CA THR A 204 12.68 -6.90 -17.81
C THR A 204 11.86 -7.87 -16.95
N ASN A 205 10.84 -8.52 -17.55
CA ASN A 205 9.88 -9.39 -16.85
C ASN A 205 9.14 -8.67 -15.69
N ARG A 206 8.90 -7.37 -15.84
CA ARG A 206 8.29 -6.51 -14.82
C ARG A 206 6.81 -6.29 -15.11
N LEU A 207 6.01 -6.32 -14.04
CA LEU A 207 4.62 -5.87 -14.09
C LEU A 207 4.60 -4.38 -13.80
N VAL A 208 4.46 -3.57 -14.84
CA VAL A 208 4.50 -2.11 -14.71
C VAL A 208 3.12 -1.60 -14.37
N VAL A 209 3.06 -0.64 -13.44
CA VAL A 209 1.85 0.07 -13.07
C VAL A 209 2.08 1.54 -13.38
N THR A 210 1.20 2.15 -14.15
CA THR A 210 1.32 3.54 -14.61
C THR A 210 0.04 4.30 -14.30
N MET A 211 0.02 5.61 -14.51
CA MET A 211 -1.22 6.41 -14.40
C MET A 211 -2.33 5.99 -15.38
N LYS A 212 -1.98 5.25 -16.44
CA LYS A 212 -2.93 4.66 -17.41
C LYS A 212 -3.40 3.27 -16.99
N SER A 213 -2.84 2.71 -15.91
CA SER A 213 -3.27 1.42 -15.38
C SER A 213 -4.60 1.57 -14.65
N PHE A 214 -5.45 0.57 -14.79
CA PHE A 214 -6.73 0.52 -14.08
C PHE A 214 -6.50 -0.12 -12.71
N VAL A 215 -6.55 0.69 -11.65
CA VAL A 215 -6.29 0.25 -10.28
C VAL A 215 -7.44 0.69 -9.40
N HIS A 216 -8.16 -0.29 -8.86
CA HIS A 216 -9.31 -0.07 -7.97
C HIS A 216 -9.29 -1.06 -6.83
N GLN A 217 -9.73 -0.63 -5.65
CA GLN A 217 -9.91 -1.55 -4.53
C GLN A 217 -10.84 -2.71 -4.93
N TRP A 218 -10.48 -3.93 -4.57
CA TRP A 218 -11.21 -5.12 -4.98
C TRP A 218 -12.61 -5.14 -4.39
N LYS A 219 -13.62 -5.15 -5.27
CA LYS A 219 -15.01 -5.50 -4.96
C LYS A 219 -15.42 -6.69 -5.81
N SER A 220 -16.15 -7.64 -5.22
CA SER A 220 -16.56 -8.87 -5.93
C SER A 220 -17.36 -8.58 -7.21
N ASP A 221 -18.22 -7.57 -7.18
CA ASP A 221 -19.02 -7.15 -8.34
C ASP A 221 -18.18 -6.50 -9.43
N LEU A 222 -17.21 -5.67 -9.03
CA LEU A 222 -16.26 -5.06 -9.96
C LEU A 222 -15.44 -6.13 -10.69
N GLY A 223 -14.93 -7.12 -9.95
CA GLY A 223 -14.19 -8.23 -10.53
C GLY A 223 -15.01 -9.08 -11.50
N ARG A 224 -16.31 -9.26 -11.22
CA ARG A 224 -17.23 -9.97 -12.13
C ARG A 224 -17.48 -9.20 -13.42
N ARG A 225 -17.80 -7.89 -13.30
CA ARG A 225 -18.00 -7.01 -14.46
C ARG A 225 -16.79 -6.94 -15.37
N VAL A 226 -15.59 -6.76 -14.80
CA VAL A 226 -14.36 -6.72 -15.59
C VAL A 226 -14.09 -8.07 -16.27
N LEU A 227 -14.36 -9.19 -15.60
CA LEU A 227 -14.24 -10.51 -16.23
C LEU A 227 -15.22 -10.70 -17.40
N GLU A 228 -16.45 -10.19 -17.29
CA GLU A 228 -17.44 -10.21 -18.38
C GLU A 228 -16.98 -9.37 -19.57
N ILE A 229 -16.51 -8.13 -19.32
CA ILE A 229 -15.96 -7.25 -20.35
C ILE A 229 -14.80 -7.91 -21.09
N LEU A 230 -13.86 -8.50 -20.35
CA LEU A 230 -12.71 -9.18 -20.92
C LEU A 230 -13.09 -10.37 -21.82
N LYS A 231 -14.20 -11.06 -21.52
CA LYS A 231 -14.67 -12.23 -22.28
C LYS A 231 -15.55 -11.89 -23.48
N ARG A 232 -16.39 -10.86 -23.35
CA ARG A 232 -17.45 -10.55 -24.32
C ARG A 232 -17.11 -9.39 -25.23
N ASP A 233 -16.43 -8.37 -24.70
CA ASP A 233 -16.24 -7.09 -25.39
C ASP A 233 -14.80 -6.88 -25.88
N CYS A 234 -13.82 -7.56 -25.28
CA CYS A 234 -12.40 -7.44 -25.63
C CYS A 234 -11.88 -8.56 -26.55
N ASN A 235 -12.77 -9.41 -27.05
CA ASN A 235 -12.46 -10.49 -28.00
C ASN A 235 -12.60 -10.02 -29.44
#